data_AF-A0A485KX65-F1
#
_entry.id   AF-A0A485KX65-F1
#
_cell.length_a   1.000
_cell.length_b   1.000
_cell.length_c   1.000
_cell.angle_alpha   90.00
_cell.angle_beta   90.00
_cell.angle_gamma   90.00
#
_symmetry.space_group_name_H-M   'P 1'
#
loop_
_entity.id
_entity.type
_entity.pdbx_description
1 polymer ?
#
loop_
_entity_poly.entity_id
_entity_poly.type
_entity_poly.pdbx_seq_one_letter_code
_entity_poly.pdbx_strand_id
1 'polypeptide(L)'
;MFEMGHTEGRQARSYERYCANGAVYMETTIRNQNWDVYLQNYGGDGGLLPSQCTQHHVFHLLWQNQYQLGVGETMQIQNALGLYQEITLKKLPKRDEIWTTTNMFWTAYYDQSIAVPGNRSLIRSAPNYILNPPSIDNEAGQGLNDAVTGLYVNQAGVFRTFIGPFLSIDTFYIHVPLELLALFDIFQTALFAAMHQNVALLDRIVPVRINPMPPTWLQFVWWGVTPFAFSSPRHHFPNNCLTITTHVTRNCPSLSG
;
A
#
# COMPACT_ATOMS: atom_id res chain seq x y z
N MET A 1 11.49 -22.24 -5.21
CA MET A 1 10.79 -20.98 -4.93
C MET A 1 11.05 -20.05 -6.10
N PHE A 2 10.02 -19.50 -6.74
CA PHE A 2 10.20 -18.44 -7.74
C PHE A 2 10.52 -17.14 -7.01
N GLU A 3 11.75 -16.67 -7.12
CA GLU A 3 12.18 -15.39 -6.55
C GLU A 3 11.77 -14.28 -7.53
N MET A 4 10.61 -13.68 -7.28
CA MET A 4 9.99 -12.68 -8.17
C MET A 4 10.48 -11.24 -7.92
N GLY A 5 11.68 -11.08 -7.36
CA GLY A 5 12.29 -9.76 -7.19
C GLY A 5 13.29 -9.50 -8.30
N HIS A 6 13.33 -8.28 -8.87
CA HIS A 6 14.35 -7.89 -9.83
C HIS A 6 15.64 -7.34 -9.17
N THR A 7 15.81 -7.47 -7.85
CA THR A 7 17.09 -7.16 -7.18
C THR A 7 17.53 -8.32 -6.31
N GLU A 8 18.83 -8.60 -6.27
CA GLU A 8 19.37 -9.70 -5.45
C GLU A 8 19.02 -9.55 -3.97
N GLY A 9 19.17 -8.33 -3.43
CA GLY A 9 18.87 -8.06 -2.02
C GLY A 9 17.40 -8.33 -1.65
N ARG A 10 16.45 -8.03 -2.55
CA ARG A 10 15.05 -8.36 -2.30
C ARG A 10 14.79 -9.85 -2.37
N GLN A 11 15.41 -10.53 -3.33
CA GLN A 11 15.24 -11.97 -3.47
C GLN A 11 15.79 -12.71 -2.24
N ALA A 12 16.96 -12.32 -1.72
CA ALA A 12 17.51 -12.86 -0.48
C ALA A 12 16.57 -12.64 0.71
N ARG A 13 16.10 -11.39 0.94
CA ARG A 13 15.12 -11.11 2.01
C ARG A 13 13.82 -11.90 1.84
N SER A 14 13.36 -12.04 0.60
CA SER A 14 12.13 -12.78 0.26
C SER A 14 12.26 -14.25 0.62
N TYR A 15 13.40 -14.86 0.29
CA TYR A 15 13.72 -16.23 0.66
C TYR A 15 13.85 -16.41 2.18
N GLU A 16 14.48 -15.46 2.88
CA GLU A 16 14.67 -15.54 4.34
C GLU A 16 13.38 -15.30 5.13
N ARG A 17 12.54 -14.35 4.71
CA ARG A 17 11.44 -13.81 5.53
C ARG A 17 10.05 -14.12 5.00
N TYR A 18 9.91 -14.32 3.70
CA TYR A 18 8.62 -14.36 3.02
C TYR A 18 8.43 -15.60 2.16
N CYS A 19 9.26 -16.62 2.36
CA CYS A 19 9.21 -17.84 1.59
C CYS A 19 7.87 -18.57 1.74
N ALA A 20 7.27 -18.49 2.93
CA ALA A 20 5.91 -18.95 3.22
C ALA A 20 4.78 -17.98 2.82
N ASN A 21 5.11 -16.73 2.45
CA ASN A 21 4.14 -15.72 2.03
C ASN A 21 4.09 -15.56 0.50
N GLY A 22 4.21 -16.69 -0.22
CA GLY A 22 4.44 -16.74 -1.67
C GLY A 22 3.34 -16.11 -2.54
N ALA A 23 2.15 -15.82 -2.01
CA ALA A 23 1.11 -15.12 -2.77
C ALA A 23 1.27 -13.62 -2.87
N VAL A 24 2.12 -13.02 -2.06
CA VAL A 24 2.40 -11.59 -2.20
C VAL A 24 2.95 -11.27 -3.59
N TYR A 25 3.59 -12.24 -4.25
CA TYR A 25 4.13 -12.10 -5.60
C TYR A 25 3.08 -12.25 -6.73
N MET A 26 1.89 -12.78 -6.43
CA MET A 26 0.77 -12.99 -7.35
C MET A 26 -0.53 -12.39 -6.77
N GLU A 27 -0.37 -11.28 -6.04
CA GLU A 27 -1.28 -10.72 -5.03
C GLU A 27 -2.76 -10.61 -5.49
N THR A 28 -3.03 -10.39 -6.76
CA THR A 28 -4.40 -10.30 -7.30
C THR A 28 -5.02 -11.67 -7.59
N THR A 29 -4.23 -12.65 -8.00
CA THR A 29 -4.71 -13.97 -8.45
C THR A 29 -4.92 -14.93 -7.29
N ILE A 30 -4.10 -14.86 -6.22
CA ILE A 30 -4.13 -15.86 -5.13
C ILE A 30 -4.95 -15.37 -3.91
N ARG A 31 -5.40 -14.11 -3.88
CA ARG A 31 -6.22 -13.56 -2.78
C ARG A 31 -7.57 -14.26 -2.58
N ASN A 32 -8.12 -14.86 -3.63
CA ASN A 32 -9.39 -15.62 -3.58
C ASN A 32 -9.17 -17.14 -3.65
N GLN A 33 -7.93 -17.62 -3.49
CA GLN A 33 -7.63 -19.03 -3.53
C GLN A 33 -7.78 -19.66 -2.14
N ASN A 34 -8.42 -20.82 -2.06
CA ASN A 34 -8.38 -21.63 -0.85
C ASN A 34 -6.93 -22.12 -0.64
N TRP A 35 -6.30 -21.57 0.39
CA TRP A 35 -4.88 -21.76 0.69
C TRP A 35 -4.53 -23.17 1.14
N ASP A 36 -5.41 -23.80 1.91
CA ASP A 36 -5.20 -25.16 2.41
C ASP A 36 -5.14 -26.14 1.22
N VAL A 37 -6.06 -25.98 0.26
CA VAL A 37 -6.09 -26.79 -0.96
C VAL A 37 -4.93 -26.46 -1.89
N TYR A 38 -4.52 -25.20 -1.99
CA TYR A 38 -3.40 -24.79 -2.83
C TYR A 38 -2.07 -25.36 -2.34
N LEU A 39 -1.77 -25.26 -1.04
CA LEU A 39 -0.54 -25.78 -0.44
C LEU A 39 -0.50 -27.30 -0.45
N GLN A 40 -1.64 -27.98 -0.31
CA GLN A 40 -1.71 -29.44 -0.40
C GLN A 40 -1.36 -29.97 -1.80
N ASN A 41 -1.65 -29.20 -2.85
CA ASN A 41 -1.40 -29.59 -4.24
C ASN A 41 -0.06 -29.07 -4.80
N TYR A 42 0.46 -27.95 -4.27
CA TYR A 42 1.63 -27.25 -4.84
C TYR A 42 2.74 -26.93 -3.84
N GLY A 43 2.61 -27.30 -2.56
CA GLY A 43 3.64 -27.17 -1.52
C GLY A 43 4.34 -28.51 -1.21
N GLY A 44 5.56 -28.44 -0.67
CA GLY A 44 6.36 -29.61 -0.27
C GLY A 44 7.51 -29.93 -1.23
N ASP A 45 8.29 -30.97 -0.93
CA ASP A 45 9.43 -31.38 -1.75
C ASP A 45 8.94 -31.93 -3.11
N GLY A 46 9.07 -31.12 -4.15
CA GLY A 46 8.54 -31.40 -5.51
C GLY A 46 7.39 -30.49 -5.93
N GLY A 47 6.88 -29.63 -5.04
CA GLY A 47 5.92 -28.57 -5.34
C GLY A 47 6.58 -27.28 -5.85
N LEU A 48 5.77 -26.31 -6.28
CA LEU A 48 6.23 -24.95 -6.67
C LEU A 48 6.84 -24.19 -5.48
N LEU A 49 6.42 -24.53 -4.24
CA LEU A 49 6.93 -23.98 -2.99
C LEU A 49 7.74 -25.05 -2.23
N PRO A 50 9.05 -24.84 -1.96
CA PRO A 50 9.87 -25.82 -1.25
C PRO A 50 9.36 -26.06 0.18
N SER A 51 9.62 -27.24 0.76
CA SER A 51 9.14 -27.66 2.10
C SER A 51 9.46 -26.68 3.24
N GLN A 52 10.60 -26.00 3.19
CA GLN A 52 10.98 -24.92 4.13
C GLN A 52 10.03 -23.70 4.10
N CYS A 53 9.18 -23.59 3.08
CA CYS A 53 8.24 -22.50 2.84
C CYS A 53 6.80 -22.84 3.25
N THR A 54 6.52 -24.02 3.79
CA THR A 54 5.15 -24.46 4.09
C THR A 54 4.72 -24.26 5.54
N GLN A 55 5.61 -23.75 6.41
CA GLN A 55 5.39 -23.73 7.87
C GLN A 55 4.68 -22.48 8.45
N HIS A 56 4.43 -21.41 7.67
CA HIS A 56 3.80 -20.19 8.20
C HIS A 56 2.52 -19.83 7.43
N HIS A 57 1.38 -19.92 8.12
CA HIS A 57 0.02 -19.69 7.60
C HIS A 57 -0.40 -18.21 7.63
N VAL A 58 0.54 -17.27 7.86
CA VAL A 58 0.21 -15.85 8.05
C VAL A 58 0.44 -15.07 6.76
N PHE A 59 -0.65 -14.67 6.12
CA PHE A 59 -0.60 -13.76 4.97
C PHE A 59 -0.40 -12.32 5.46
N HIS A 60 0.74 -11.72 5.11
CA HIS A 60 0.96 -10.28 5.32
C HIS A 60 0.60 -9.52 4.05
N LEU A 61 -0.43 -8.66 4.15
CA LEU A 61 -0.90 -7.84 3.04
C LEU A 61 0.12 -6.74 2.72
N LEU A 62 0.67 -6.74 1.50
CA LEU A 62 1.36 -5.57 0.99
C LEU A 62 0.36 -4.45 0.72
N TRP A 63 0.80 -3.23 0.99
CA TRP A 63 0.04 -2.03 0.72
C TRP A 63 0.56 -1.32 -0.51
N GLN A 64 -0.35 -1.00 -1.43
CA GLN A 64 -0.09 -0.17 -2.61
C GLN A 64 -1.31 0.71 -2.90
N ASN A 65 -1.08 1.87 -3.53
CA ASN A 65 -2.13 2.80 -3.93
C ASN A 65 -2.29 2.92 -5.45
N GLN A 66 -1.86 1.91 -6.20
CA GLN A 66 -2.07 1.86 -7.64
C GLN A 66 -3.51 1.48 -8.01
N TYR A 67 -4.13 0.62 -7.21
CA TYR A 67 -5.47 0.12 -7.46
C TYR A 67 -6.29 0.15 -6.17
N GLN A 68 -7.52 0.68 -6.26
CA GLN A 68 -8.54 0.42 -5.27
C GLN A 68 -9.26 -0.88 -5.62
N LEU A 69 -9.27 -1.84 -4.69
CA LEU A 69 -10.01 -3.09 -4.86
C LEU A 69 -11.52 -2.82 -4.84
N GLY A 70 -12.25 -3.53 -5.70
CA GLY A 70 -13.71 -3.54 -5.67
C GLY A 70 -14.23 -4.53 -4.62
N VAL A 71 -15.28 -4.15 -3.88
CA VAL A 71 -15.95 -4.99 -2.89
C VAL A 71 -17.46 -4.91 -3.11
N GLY A 72 -18.11 -6.06 -3.30
CA GLY A 72 -19.56 -6.16 -3.36
C GLY A 72 -20.03 -7.13 -2.29
N GLU A 73 -20.82 -6.65 -1.34
CA GLU A 73 -21.45 -7.49 -0.31
C GLU A 73 -22.96 -7.43 -0.51
N THR A 74 -23.58 -8.59 -0.65
CA THR A 74 -25.03 -8.72 -0.82
C THR A 74 -25.60 -9.67 0.22
N MET A 75 -26.83 -9.39 0.64
CA MET A 75 -27.63 -10.17 1.59
C MET A 75 -28.91 -10.58 0.89
N GLN A 76 -29.31 -11.83 1.05
CA GLN A 76 -30.61 -12.30 0.59
C GLN A 76 -31.60 -12.37 1.75
N ILE A 77 -32.76 -11.75 1.57
CA ILE A 77 -33.89 -11.84 2.49
C ILE A 77 -34.94 -12.72 1.84
N GLN A 78 -35.37 -13.77 2.54
CA GLN A 78 -36.48 -14.61 2.11
C GLN A 78 -37.75 -14.20 2.85
N ASN A 79 -38.85 -14.01 2.13
CA ASN A 79 -40.15 -13.78 2.75
C ASN A 79 -40.88 -15.11 3.08
N ALA A 80 -42.00 -15.01 3.80
CA ALA A 80 -42.82 -16.17 4.19
C ALA A 80 -43.46 -16.93 3.01
N LEU A 81 -43.46 -16.35 1.80
CA LEU A 81 -43.94 -16.98 0.56
C LEU A 81 -42.81 -17.70 -0.21
N GLY A 82 -41.60 -17.72 0.33
CA GLY A 82 -40.44 -18.37 -0.28
C GLY A 82 -39.72 -17.54 -1.34
N LEU A 83 -40.09 -16.27 -1.55
CA LEU A 83 -39.42 -15.37 -2.49
C LEU A 83 -38.16 -14.76 -1.88
N TYR A 84 -37.07 -14.77 -2.64
CA TYR A 84 -35.79 -14.16 -2.26
C TYR A 84 -35.66 -12.76 -2.86
N GLN A 85 -35.19 -11.81 -2.04
CA GLN A 85 -34.82 -10.48 -2.47
C GLN A 85 -33.37 -10.21 -2.07
N GLU A 86 -32.56 -9.78 -3.03
CA GLU A 86 -31.16 -9.45 -2.79
C GLU A 86 -31.01 -7.95 -2.48
N ILE A 87 -30.29 -7.64 -1.41
CA ILE A 87 -29.98 -6.29 -0.96
C ILE A 87 -28.46 -6.14 -0.95
N THR A 88 -27.94 -5.12 -1.62
CA THR A 88 -26.52 -4.79 -1.56
C THR A 88 -26.22 -4.01 -0.28
N LEU A 89 -25.39 -4.58 0.59
CA LEU A 89 -24.97 -3.96 1.85
C LEU A 89 -23.81 -2.97 1.61
N LYS A 90 -22.89 -3.34 0.72
CA LYS A 90 -21.69 -2.55 0.44
C LYS A 90 -21.30 -2.73 -1.02
N LYS A 91 -21.01 -1.61 -1.68
CA LYS A 91 -20.50 -1.60 -3.06
C LYS A 91 -19.39 -0.57 -3.18
N LEU A 92 -18.17 -1.06 -3.26
CA LEU A 92 -16.99 -0.29 -3.59
C LEU A 92 -16.56 -0.70 -5.01
N PRO A 93 -16.54 0.21 -6.00
CA PRO A 93 -16.05 -0.12 -7.32
C PRO A 93 -14.52 -0.24 -7.31
N LYS A 94 -13.99 -1.13 -8.16
CA LYS A 94 -12.56 -1.14 -8.49
C LYS A 94 -12.22 0.16 -9.21
N ARG A 95 -11.08 0.77 -8.86
CA ARG A 95 -10.54 1.95 -9.55
C ARG A 95 -9.03 1.85 -9.73
N ASP A 96 -8.55 2.51 -10.77
CA ASP A 96 -7.14 2.79 -10.96
C ASP A 96 -6.84 4.13 -10.28
N GLU A 97 -5.81 4.15 -9.44
CA GLU A 97 -5.52 5.25 -8.52
C GLU A 97 -4.18 5.92 -8.87
N ILE A 98 -3.70 6.82 -8.00
CA ILE A 98 -2.59 7.76 -8.26
C ILE A 98 -1.19 7.10 -8.19
N TRP A 99 -1.10 5.78 -7.93
CA TRP A 99 0.08 4.94 -8.18
C TRP A 99 1.41 5.44 -7.60
N THR A 100 1.40 6.38 -6.64
CA THR A 100 2.62 7.00 -6.12
C THR A 100 3.49 6.04 -5.32
N THR A 101 2.92 4.94 -4.81
CA THR A 101 3.66 3.95 -4.01
C THR A 101 4.37 2.90 -4.85
N THR A 102 4.17 2.88 -6.18
CA THR A 102 4.87 1.93 -7.08
C THR A 102 6.39 2.10 -7.01
N ASN A 103 6.86 3.32 -6.70
CA ASN A 103 8.27 3.62 -6.41
C ASN A 103 8.84 2.74 -5.27
N MET A 104 8.00 2.25 -4.34
CA MET A 104 8.43 1.33 -3.28
C MET A 104 8.55 -0.08 -3.83
N PHE A 105 7.44 -0.60 -4.35
CA PHE A 105 7.37 -1.90 -5.00
C PHE A 105 6.34 -1.85 -6.12
N TRP A 106 6.77 -2.17 -7.35
CA TRP A 106 5.92 -2.08 -8.53
C TRP A 106 5.29 -3.41 -8.98
N THR A 107 5.16 -4.41 -8.11
CA THR A 107 4.52 -5.71 -8.43
C THR A 107 5.22 -6.55 -9.52
N ALA A 108 4.96 -7.86 -9.52
CA ALA A 108 5.50 -8.76 -10.54
C ALA A 108 4.98 -8.45 -11.97
N TYR A 109 3.84 -7.75 -12.07
CA TYR A 109 3.27 -7.34 -13.35
C TYR A 109 4.22 -6.42 -14.13
N TYR A 110 4.88 -5.47 -13.45
CA TYR A 110 5.81 -4.56 -14.10
C TYR A 110 7.14 -5.24 -14.43
N ASP A 111 7.60 -6.17 -13.61
CA ASP A 111 8.77 -6.99 -13.94
C ASP A 111 8.52 -7.81 -15.23
N GLN A 112 7.31 -8.35 -15.41
CA GLN A 112 6.90 -9.05 -16.63
C GLN A 112 6.73 -8.12 -17.84
N SER A 113 6.17 -6.93 -17.63
CA SER A 113 5.92 -5.97 -18.72
C SER A 113 7.21 -5.43 -19.34
N ILE A 114 8.32 -5.46 -18.60
CA ILE A 114 9.66 -5.14 -19.10
C ILE A 114 10.37 -6.38 -19.65
N ALA A 115 10.24 -7.52 -18.95
CA ALA A 115 10.92 -8.74 -19.34
C ALA A 115 10.49 -9.25 -20.71
N VAL A 116 9.17 -9.28 -20.97
CA VAL A 116 8.60 -9.88 -22.19
C VAL A 116 9.03 -9.13 -23.46
N PRO A 117 8.88 -7.78 -23.57
CA PRO A 117 9.36 -7.06 -24.75
C PRO A 117 10.88 -7.06 -24.88
N GLY A 118 11.60 -7.12 -23.76
CA GLY A 118 13.07 -7.14 -23.74
C GLY A 118 13.70 -8.50 -24.07
N ASN A 119 12.90 -9.52 -24.42
CA ASN A 119 13.33 -10.91 -24.55
C ASN A 119 14.18 -11.37 -23.34
N ARG A 120 13.72 -11.02 -22.13
CA ARG A 120 14.35 -11.35 -20.86
C ARG A 120 13.53 -12.38 -20.10
N SER A 121 14.24 -13.17 -19.32
CA SER A 121 13.65 -14.13 -18.40
C SER A 121 13.66 -13.59 -16.98
N LEU A 122 12.59 -13.86 -16.23
CA LEU A 122 12.58 -13.70 -14.77
C LEU A 122 13.18 -14.94 -14.06
N ILE A 123 13.52 -16.00 -14.81
CA ILE A 123 14.18 -17.19 -14.29
C ILE A 123 15.69 -16.96 -14.25
N ARG A 124 16.30 -17.06 -13.06
CA ARG A 124 17.74 -16.84 -12.84
C ARG A 124 18.64 -17.72 -13.69
N SER A 125 18.29 -19.00 -13.83
CA SER A 125 19.10 -19.98 -14.58
C SER A 125 19.00 -19.80 -16.09
N ALA A 126 18.12 -18.92 -16.58
CA ALA A 126 18.00 -18.66 -18.00
C ALA A 126 19.19 -17.80 -18.48
N PRO A 127 19.75 -18.08 -19.66
CA PRO A 127 20.88 -17.32 -20.20
C PRO A 127 20.55 -15.82 -20.40
N ASN A 128 19.27 -15.50 -20.61
CA ASN A 128 18.74 -14.15 -20.78
C ASN A 128 18.04 -13.60 -19.52
N TYR A 129 18.46 -14.00 -18.32
CA TYR A 129 17.93 -13.45 -17.06
C TYR A 129 17.95 -11.90 -17.07
N ILE A 130 16.92 -11.27 -16.51
CA ILE A 130 16.70 -9.81 -16.60
C ILE A 130 17.85 -8.96 -16.02
N LEU A 131 18.61 -9.51 -15.07
CA LEU A 131 19.79 -8.84 -14.50
C LEU A 131 21.10 -9.17 -15.20
N ASN A 132 21.10 -10.11 -16.15
CA ASN A 132 22.29 -10.39 -16.95
C ASN A 132 22.57 -9.22 -17.91
N PRO A 133 23.85 -8.87 -18.13
CA PRO A 133 24.22 -7.84 -19.10
C PRO A 133 23.65 -8.09 -20.50
N PRO A 134 23.22 -7.04 -21.22
CA PRO A 134 23.08 -5.66 -20.74
C PRO A 134 21.87 -5.55 -19.79
N SER A 135 22.07 -5.13 -18.55
CA SER A 135 20.98 -5.03 -17.57
C SER A 135 20.09 -3.82 -17.88
N ILE A 136 18.79 -3.94 -17.59
CA ILE A 136 17.85 -2.82 -17.70
C ILE A 136 17.84 -2.08 -16.36
N ASP A 137 18.11 -0.78 -16.36
CA ASP A 137 17.97 0.06 -15.18
C ASP A 137 16.51 0.47 -15.00
N ASN A 138 15.82 -0.29 -14.15
CA ASN A 138 14.41 -0.09 -13.84
C ASN A 138 14.16 1.20 -13.06
N GLU A 139 15.07 1.59 -12.16
CA GLU A 139 14.94 2.81 -11.36
C GLU A 139 15.10 4.05 -12.27
N ALA A 140 16.02 3.99 -13.23
CA ALA A 140 16.16 5.03 -14.26
C ALA A 140 14.97 5.11 -15.21
N GLY A 141 14.41 3.96 -15.62
CA GLY A 141 13.18 3.91 -16.40
C GLY A 141 11.98 4.56 -15.70
N GLN A 142 11.99 4.64 -14.36
CA GLN A 142 10.97 5.34 -13.57
C GLN A 142 11.33 6.80 -13.24
N GLY A 143 12.49 7.30 -13.70
CA GLY A 143 12.95 8.65 -13.43
C GLY A 143 13.33 8.89 -11.96
N LEU A 144 13.79 7.84 -11.27
CA LEU A 144 14.17 7.91 -9.84
C LEU A 144 15.64 8.29 -9.62
N ASN A 145 16.42 8.38 -10.68
CA ASN A 145 17.75 8.96 -10.70
C ASN A 145 17.81 10.14 -11.69
N ASP A 146 18.91 10.89 -11.62
CA ASP A 146 19.19 11.96 -12.55
C ASP A 146 19.43 11.40 -13.96
N ALA A 147 18.65 11.86 -14.95
CA ALA A 147 18.68 11.30 -16.30
C ALA A 147 19.99 11.53 -17.06
N VAL A 148 20.83 12.46 -16.61
CA VAL A 148 22.10 12.83 -17.29
C VAL A 148 23.27 12.08 -16.65
N THR A 149 23.34 12.08 -15.32
CA THR A 149 24.46 11.52 -14.55
C THR A 149 24.21 10.09 -14.07
N GLY A 150 22.96 9.64 -14.06
CA GLY A 150 22.55 8.36 -13.49
C GLY A 150 22.58 8.31 -11.95
N LEU A 151 22.94 9.43 -11.30
CA LEU A 151 23.13 9.50 -9.85
C LEU A 151 21.80 9.75 -9.12
N TYR A 152 21.67 9.20 -7.92
CA TYR A 152 20.55 9.47 -7.02
C TYR A 152 20.87 10.70 -6.17
N VAL A 153 20.18 11.80 -6.40
CA VAL A 153 20.42 13.10 -5.74
C VAL A 153 19.25 13.48 -4.81
N ASN A 154 19.50 14.41 -3.89
CA ASN A 154 18.49 14.96 -2.97
C ASN A 154 17.68 13.89 -2.23
N GLN A 155 16.34 13.95 -2.27
CA GLN A 155 15.45 13.03 -1.57
C GLN A 155 15.62 11.59 -2.05
N ALA A 156 15.76 11.39 -3.36
CA ALA A 156 15.95 10.06 -3.94
C ALA A 156 17.26 9.43 -3.44
N GLY A 157 18.34 10.22 -3.40
CA GLY A 157 19.64 9.77 -2.87
C GLY A 157 19.59 9.39 -1.40
N VAL A 158 19.02 10.24 -0.54
CA VAL A 158 18.86 9.97 0.89
C VAL A 158 17.98 8.73 1.10
N PHE A 159 16.82 8.68 0.46
CA PHE A 159 15.88 7.57 0.59
C PHE A 159 16.54 6.25 0.18
N ARG A 160 17.20 6.22 -0.99
CA ARG A 160 17.86 5.02 -1.49
C ARG A 160 19.02 4.55 -0.60
N THR A 161 19.73 5.50 0.03
CA THR A 161 20.85 5.21 0.94
C THR A 161 20.38 4.61 2.27
N PHE A 162 19.31 5.14 2.86
CA PHE A 162 18.87 4.75 4.21
C PHE A 162 17.77 3.68 4.23
N ILE A 163 16.94 3.61 3.19
CA ILE A 163 15.83 2.65 3.10
C ILE A 163 16.19 1.48 2.18
N GLY A 164 16.73 1.77 1.01
CA GLY A 164 17.15 0.77 0.03
C GLY A 164 16.75 1.11 -1.40
N PRO A 165 17.09 0.23 -2.37
CA PRO A 165 16.78 0.44 -3.78
C PRO A 165 15.27 0.57 -4.01
N PHE A 166 14.88 1.51 -4.86
CA PHE A 166 13.48 1.67 -5.26
C PHE A 166 12.96 0.41 -5.96
N LEU A 167 11.63 0.29 -6.05
CA LEU A 167 10.94 -0.84 -6.69
C LEU A 167 11.16 -2.20 -5.98
N SER A 168 11.92 -2.20 -4.88
CA SER A 168 12.34 -3.36 -4.11
C SER A 168 12.08 -3.23 -2.60
N ILE A 169 11.18 -2.32 -2.20
CA ILE A 169 10.81 -2.02 -0.82
C ILE A 169 9.39 -2.50 -0.57
N ASP A 170 9.25 -3.44 0.35
CA ASP A 170 7.97 -4.04 0.70
C ASP A 170 7.26 -3.17 1.75
N THR A 171 6.11 -2.59 1.37
CA THR A 171 5.22 -1.82 2.27
C THR A 171 4.09 -2.70 2.76
N PHE A 172 3.82 -2.71 4.06
CA PHE A 172 2.79 -3.56 4.66
C PHE A 172 1.58 -2.75 5.11
N TYR A 173 0.39 -3.33 4.92
CA TYR A 173 -0.81 -2.81 5.55
C TYR A 173 -0.77 -3.12 7.04
N ILE A 174 -0.88 -2.08 7.86
CA ILE A 174 -0.96 -2.21 9.32
C ILE A 174 -2.43 -2.04 9.72
N HIS A 175 -2.94 -3.00 10.48
CA HIS A 175 -4.30 -2.94 11.00
C HIS A 175 -4.43 -1.77 11.98
N VAL A 176 -5.64 -1.19 12.05
CA VAL A 176 -5.95 -0.18 13.06
C VAL A 176 -5.74 -0.81 14.46
N PRO A 177 -4.93 -0.19 15.34
CA PRO A 177 -4.74 -0.66 16.71
C PRO A 177 -6.07 -0.91 17.44
N LEU A 178 -6.15 -1.99 18.22
CA LEU A 178 -7.37 -2.39 18.93
C LEU A 178 -7.86 -1.30 19.88
N GLU A 179 -6.94 -0.56 20.47
CA GLU A 179 -7.20 0.55 21.39
C GLU A 179 -7.93 1.69 20.67
N LEU A 180 -7.57 1.96 19.40
CA LEU A 180 -8.25 2.98 18.59
C LEU A 180 -9.64 2.51 18.15
N LEU A 181 -9.81 1.23 17.86
CA LEU A 181 -11.13 0.65 17.58
C LEU A 181 -12.05 0.75 18.80
N ALA A 182 -11.55 0.37 19.98
CA ALA A 182 -12.30 0.48 21.22
C ALA A 182 -12.70 1.94 21.53
N LEU A 183 -11.75 2.88 21.34
CA LEU A 183 -12.04 4.31 21.50
C LEU A 183 -13.13 4.78 20.51
N PHE A 184 -13.04 4.35 19.25
CA PHE A 184 -14.03 4.70 18.23
C PHE A 184 -15.42 4.15 18.57
N ASP A 185 -15.52 2.90 19.01
CA ASP A 185 -16.80 2.29 19.38
C ASP A 185 -17.43 2.96 20.60
N ILE A 186 -16.62 3.29 21.61
CA ILE A 186 -17.07 4.07 22.77
C ILE A 186 -17.57 5.45 22.33
N PHE A 187 -16.81 6.14 21.47
CA PHE A 187 -17.18 7.44 20.95
C PHE A 187 -18.50 7.38 20.16
N GLN A 188 -18.65 6.42 19.24
CA GLN A 188 -19.87 6.23 18.45
C GLN A 188 -21.08 5.94 19.35
N THR A 189 -20.92 5.05 20.32
CA THR A 189 -21.97 4.69 21.27
C THR A 189 -22.43 5.91 22.07
N ALA A 190 -21.49 6.68 22.63
CA ALA A 190 -21.79 7.88 23.38
C ALA A 190 -22.43 8.97 22.50
N LEU A 191 -21.93 9.14 21.27
CA LEU A 191 -22.46 10.09 20.31
C LEU A 191 -23.92 9.79 19.96
N PHE A 192 -24.23 8.55 19.57
CA PHE A 192 -25.60 8.16 19.21
C PHE A 192 -26.56 8.20 20.40
N ALA A 193 -26.10 7.81 21.60
CA ALA A 193 -26.91 7.96 22.82
C ALA A 193 -27.25 9.43 23.09
N ALA A 194 -26.28 10.34 22.93
CA ALA A 194 -26.51 11.77 23.13
C ALA A 194 -27.39 12.38 22.03
N MET A 195 -27.24 11.95 20.77
CA MET A 195 -28.10 12.38 19.66
C MET A 195 -29.55 11.90 19.81
N HIS A 196 -29.77 10.72 20.39
CA HIS A 196 -31.12 10.22 20.67
C HIS A 196 -31.86 11.12 21.67
N GLN A 197 -31.13 11.72 22.62
CA GLN A 197 -31.69 12.67 23.59
C GLN A 197 -31.86 14.07 22.99
N ASN A 198 -30.94 14.50 22.14
CA ASN A 198 -30.97 15.82 21.53
C ASN A 198 -30.37 15.81 20.11
N VAL A 199 -31.25 15.87 19.12
CA VAL A 199 -30.87 15.87 17.69
C VAL A 199 -30.08 17.11 17.25
N ALA A 200 -30.16 18.22 18.00
CA ALA A 200 -29.43 19.46 17.73
C ALA A 200 -28.06 19.54 18.47
N LEU A 201 -27.59 18.43 19.05
CA LEU A 201 -26.32 18.37 19.77
C LEU A 201 -25.13 18.80 18.90
N LEU A 202 -25.12 18.38 17.63
CA LEU A 202 -24.02 18.63 16.71
C LEU A 202 -23.84 20.12 16.39
N ASP A 203 -24.93 20.91 16.41
CA ASP A 203 -24.90 22.35 16.15
C ASP A 203 -24.13 23.14 17.22
N ARG A 204 -23.88 22.53 18.38
CA ARG A 204 -23.15 23.13 19.51
C ARG A 204 -21.65 22.85 19.48
N ILE A 205 -21.18 22.01 18.54
CA ILE A 205 -19.75 21.69 18.43
C ILE A 205 -19.02 22.92 17.89
N VAL A 206 -18.17 23.50 18.72
CA VAL A 206 -17.34 24.65 18.35
C VAL A 206 -16.18 24.18 17.45
N PRO A 207 -15.81 24.94 16.40
CA PRO A 207 -14.67 24.59 15.57
C PRO A 207 -13.38 24.44 16.39
N VAL A 208 -12.70 23.31 16.21
CA VAL A 208 -11.41 23.05 16.85
C VAL A 208 -10.31 23.21 15.81
N ARG A 209 -9.29 23.98 16.19
CA ARG A 209 -8.03 24.08 15.43
C ARG A 209 -7.06 23.05 15.99
N ILE A 210 -6.62 22.16 15.11
CA ILE A 210 -5.62 21.15 15.44
C ILE A 210 -4.42 21.41 14.55
N ASN A 211 -3.25 21.54 15.16
CA ASN A 211 -2.00 21.55 14.43
C ASN A 211 -1.55 20.09 14.30
N PRO A 212 -1.63 19.48 13.11
CA PRO A 212 -1.22 18.08 12.94
C PRO A 212 0.30 17.89 13.08
N MET A 213 1.05 19.00 13.19
CA MET A 213 2.50 19.02 13.28
C MET A 213 2.95 19.49 14.67
N PRO A 214 3.84 18.74 15.34
CA PRO A 214 4.51 19.23 16.54
C PRO A 214 5.25 20.54 16.27
N PRO A 215 5.21 21.54 17.17
CA PRO A 215 5.91 22.82 16.96
C PRO A 215 7.41 22.67 16.68
N THR A 216 8.03 21.62 17.22
CA THR A 216 9.43 21.27 17.01
C THR A 216 9.79 20.99 15.54
N TRP A 217 8.81 20.71 14.70
CA TRP A 217 9.06 20.39 13.29
C TRP A 217 9.09 21.64 12.38
N LEU A 218 8.66 22.79 12.88
CA LEU A 218 8.67 24.08 12.15
C LEU A 218 10.08 24.57 11.80
N GLN A 219 11.10 24.09 12.51
CA GLN A 219 12.50 24.44 12.27
C GLN A 219 13.13 23.71 11.07
N PHE A 220 12.48 22.66 10.56
CA PHE A 220 13.00 21.87 9.45
C PHE A 220 12.46 22.38 8.12
N VAL A 221 13.26 22.19 7.07
CA VAL A 221 12.78 22.40 5.71
C VAL A 221 12.49 21.07 5.06
N TRP A 222 11.31 21.00 4.46
CA TRP A 222 10.72 19.76 3.98
C TRP A 222 10.90 19.65 2.48
N TRP A 223 10.93 18.41 2.03
CA TRP A 223 11.13 18.06 0.65
C TRP A 223 10.03 17.07 0.27
N GLY A 224 9.14 17.49 -0.63
CA GLY A 224 7.93 16.74 -0.97
C GLY A 224 6.76 16.96 -0.03
N VAL A 225 5.55 16.76 -0.57
CA VAL A 225 4.27 16.81 0.17
C VAL A 225 3.86 15.44 0.71
N THR A 226 4.53 14.37 0.27
CA THR A 226 4.36 12.99 0.72
C THR A 226 5.73 12.29 0.72
N PRO A 227 5.93 11.23 1.52
CA PRO A 227 7.18 10.46 1.52
C PRO A 227 7.46 9.71 0.21
N PHE A 228 6.54 9.75 -0.76
CA PHE A 228 6.64 9.08 -2.06
C PHE A 228 6.98 10.05 -3.22
N ALA A 229 7.10 11.35 -2.93
CA ALA A 229 7.34 12.38 -3.93
C ALA A 229 8.83 12.77 -3.99
N PHE A 230 9.61 12.05 -4.80
CA PHE A 230 11.09 12.16 -4.80
C PHE A 230 11.66 13.27 -5.69
N SER A 231 10.85 13.89 -6.55
CA SER A 231 11.26 14.96 -7.48
C SER A 231 10.71 16.35 -7.10
N SER A 232 10.01 16.45 -5.97
CA SER A 232 9.38 17.72 -5.56
C SER A 232 10.42 18.75 -5.10
N PRO A 233 10.21 20.05 -5.39
CA PRO A 233 11.07 21.10 -4.87
C PRO A 233 11.09 21.17 -3.33
N ARG A 234 12.05 21.91 -2.80
CA ARG A 234 12.11 22.28 -1.38
C ARG A 234 10.95 23.20 -1.04
N HIS A 235 10.21 22.91 0.03
CA HIS A 235 9.14 23.78 0.51
C HIS A 235 9.12 23.86 2.03
N HIS A 236 8.70 25.00 2.55
CA HIS A 236 8.15 25.07 3.90
C HIS A 236 6.71 24.54 3.81
N PHE A 237 6.34 23.60 4.69
CA PHE A 237 5.05 22.92 4.56
C PHE A 237 3.89 23.94 4.64
N PRO A 238 2.90 23.93 3.74
CA PRO A 238 1.90 24.99 3.66
C PRO A 238 0.77 24.91 4.70
N ASN A 239 0.61 23.77 5.41
CA ASN A 239 -0.55 23.53 6.26
C ASN A 239 -0.17 23.33 7.74
N ASN A 240 -0.01 24.45 8.45
CA ASN A 240 0.31 24.44 9.88
C ASN A 240 -0.91 24.16 10.78
N CYS A 241 -2.12 24.04 10.22
CA CYS A 241 -3.35 23.84 11.00
C CYS A 241 -4.49 23.26 10.15
N LEU A 242 -5.25 22.33 10.75
CA LEU A 242 -6.54 21.84 10.27
C LEU A 242 -7.64 22.44 11.15
N THR A 243 -8.69 22.97 10.52
CA THR A 243 -9.91 23.35 11.24
C THR A 243 -10.97 22.29 10.99
N ILE A 244 -11.41 21.65 12.07
CA ILE A 244 -12.53 20.72 12.04
C ILE A 244 -13.79 21.52 12.37
N THR A 245 -14.73 21.56 11.43
CA THR A 245 -16.07 22.14 11.63
C THR A 245 -17.12 21.03 11.53
N THR A 246 -18.35 21.32 11.96
CA THR A 246 -19.49 20.41 11.88
C THR A 246 -19.81 19.90 10.46
N HIS A 247 -19.31 20.58 9.41
CA HIS A 247 -19.64 20.25 8.02
C HIS A 247 -18.43 19.96 7.12
N VAL A 248 -17.21 20.42 7.45
CA VAL A 248 -16.02 20.27 6.57
C VAL A 248 -14.71 20.35 7.37
N THR A 249 -13.71 19.53 7.02
CA THR A 249 -12.29 19.74 7.34
C THR A 249 -11.68 20.67 6.30
N ARG A 250 -11.21 21.85 6.71
CA ARG A 250 -10.51 22.79 5.80
C ARG A 250 -9.11 23.09 6.31
N ASN A 251 -8.19 23.26 5.35
CA ASN A 251 -6.90 23.91 5.61
C ASN A 251 -7.17 25.36 6.02
N CYS A 252 -6.41 25.87 6.99
CA CYS A 252 -6.48 27.29 7.31
C CYS A 252 -6.02 28.13 6.10
N PRO A 253 -6.57 29.35 5.91
CA PRO A 253 -6.01 30.29 4.94
C PRO A 253 -4.54 30.54 5.28
N SER A 254 -3.67 30.54 4.27
CA SER A 254 -2.28 30.94 4.45
C SER A 254 -2.25 32.37 5.00
N LEU A 255 -1.55 32.58 6.11
CA LEU A 255 -1.18 33.93 6.51
C LEU A 255 -0.19 34.42 5.45
N SER A 256 -0.69 35.16 4.47
CA SER A 256 0.12 36.00 3.60
C SER A 256 0.76 37.07 4.48
N GLY A 257 2.07 36.92 4.72
CA GLY A 257 2.96 37.91 5.30
C GLY A 257 4.24 37.93 4.49
#